data_AF-A0A1W4WQ75-F1
#
_entry.id   AF-A0A1W4WQ75-F1
#
_cell.length_a   1.000
_cell.length_b   1.000
_cell.length_c   1.000
_cell.angle_alpha   90.00
_cell.angle_beta   90.00
_cell.angle_gamma   90.00
#
_symmetry.space_group_name_H-M   'P 1'
#
loop_
_entity.id
_entity.type
_entity.pdbx_description
1 polymer ?
#
loop_
_entity_poly.entity_id
_entity_poly.type
_entity_poly.pdbx_seq_one_letter_code
_entity_poly.pdbx_strand_id
1 'polypeptide(L)'
;MLFNYIVLSFKCFKFWFLLKMFDIAIEILVICVSLFTIICSLMLYILSKQRHDSSFLLMLDEALENNDVTSCILLLKKYPYLANNSFKDGYTPFLRACLFGNTQVVKYMLDFCKVDIRKCTSNKESAFYLAVYERIKNKSSRDASCIHTLYHANADINAATVHGYSPIQLAAMFGHTSLVRWLLTKNVNMNVFPSPYILAKSQGHHDTAMVLKNANLKAIE
;
A
#
# COMPACT_ATOMS: atom_id res chain seq x y z
N MET A 1 -79.72 -23.71 -24.51
CA MET A 1 -78.96 -22.49 -24.85
C MET A 1 -78.06 -21.99 -23.71
N LEU A 2 -78.53 -21.89 -22.46
CA LEU A 2 -77.70 -21.40 -21.33
C LEU A 2 -76.40 -22.20 -21.06
N PHE A 3 -76.44 -23.54 -21.16
CA PHE A 3 -75.28 -24.38 -20.86
C PHE A 3 -74.09 -24.13 -21.81
N ASN A 4 -74.35 -23.96 -23.11
CA ASN A 4 -73.29 -23.64 -24.09
C ASN A 4 -72.71 -22.23 -23.88
N TYR A 5 -73.50 -21.27 -23.39
CA TYR A 5 -73.05 -19.90 -23.13
C TYR A 5 -72.10 -19.83 -21.92
N ILE A 6 -72.40 -20.57 -20.86
CA ILE A 6 -71.55 -20.67 -19.66
C ILE A 6 -70.21 -21.35 -20.00
N VAL A 7 -70.23 -22.41 -20.82
CA VAL A 7 -69.00 -23.11 -21.28
C VAL A 7 -68.15 -22.21 -22.19
N LEU A 8 -68.77 -21.41 -23.08
CA LEU A 8 -68.06 -20.41 -23.88
C LEU A 8 -67.42 -19.33 -23.01
N SER A 9 -68.18 -18.80 -22.03
CA SER A 9 -67.72 -17.79 -21.07
C SER A 9 -66.51 -18.28 -20.26
N PHE A 10 -66.55 -19.53 -19.77
CA PHE A 10 -65.43 -20.13 -19.03
C PHE A 10 -64.18 -20.32 -19.91
N LYS A 11 -64.35 -20.69 -21.18
CA LYS A 11 -63.24 -20.79 -22.15
C LYS A 11 -62.65 -19.42 -22.47
N CYS A 12 -63.48 -18.40 -22.69
CA CYS A 12 -63.03 -17.02 -22.92
C CYS A 12 -62.32 -16.43 -21.70
N PHE A 13 -62.81 -16.69 -20.48
CA PHE A 13 -62.15 -16.26 -19.25
C PHE A 13 -60.79 -16.94 -19.05
N LYS A 14 -60.70 -18.25 -19.31
CA LYS A 14 -59.43 -19.01 -19.23
C LYS A 14 -58.44 -18.54 -20.30
N PHE A 15 -58.90 -18.24 -21.51
CA PHE A 15 -58.09 -17.67 -22.58
C PHE A 15 -57.59 -16.25 -22.27
N TRP A 16 -58.47 -15.40 -21.74
CA TRP A 16 -58.11 -14.05 -21.29
C TRP A 16 -57.11 -14.07 -20.13
N PHE A 17 -57.28 -14.98 -19.16
CA PHE A 17 -56.32 -15.20 -18.07
C PHE A 17 -54.96 -15.68 -18.57
N LEU A 18 -54.92 -16.60 -19.54
CA LEU A 18 -53.69 -17.07 -20.16
C LEU A 18 -52.96 -15.96 -20.94
N LEU A 19 -53.69 -15.11 -21.68
CA LEU A 19 -53.10 -13.94 -22.34
C LEU A 19 -52.47 -12.98 -21.33
N LYS A 20 -53.17 -12.68 -20.23
CA LYS A 20 -52.64 -11.81 -19.17
C LYS A 20 -51.40 -12.39 -18.49
N MET A 21 -51.36 -13.71 -18.29
CA MET A 21 -50.17 -14.41 -17.78
C MET A 21 -48.99 -14.36 -18.76
N PHE A 22 -49.25 -14.40 -20.07
CA PHE A 22 -48.24 -14.26 -21.12
C PHE A 22 -47.69 -12.83 -21.18
N ASP A 23 -48.55 -11.80 -21.07
CA ASP A 23 -48.12 -10.40 -21.00
C ASP A 23 -47.23 -10.13 -19.77
N ILE A 24 -47.62 -10.64 -18.60
CA ILE A 24 -46.80 -10.54 -17.38
C ILE A 24 -45.45 -11.25 -17.56
N ALA A 25 -45.42 -12.42 -18.21
CA ALA A 25 -44.17 -13.14 -18.47
C ALA A 25 -43.24 -12.35 -19.42
N ILE A 26 -43.79 -11.66 -20.42
CA ILE A 26 -43.03 -10.78 -21.31
C ILE A 26 -42.48 -9.57 -20.53
N GLU A 27 -43.28 -8.92 -19.69
CA GLU A 27 -42.80 -7.79 -18.87
C GLU A 27 -41.65 -8.21 -17.95
N ILE A 28 -41.77 -9.37 -17.28
CA ILE A 28 -40.70 -9.93 -16.46
C ILE A 28 -39.44 -10.20 -17.30
N LEU A 29 -39.58 -10.76 -18.51
CA LEU A 29 -38.45 -11.02 -19.40
C LEU A 29 -37.75 -9.71 -19.82
N VAL A 30 -38.50 -8.66 -20.14
CA VAL A 30 -37.96 -7.33 -20.48
C VAL A 30 -37.21 -6.72 -19.29
N ILE A 31 -37.74 -6.84 -18.07
CA ILE A 31 -37.06 -6.40 -16.85
C ILE A 31 -35.78 -7.20 -16.63
N CYS A 32 -35.79 -8.51 -16.83
CA CYS A 32 -34.60 -9.35 -16.71
C CYS A 32 -33.50 -8.96 -17.73
N VAL A 33 -33.87 -8.72 -18.98
CA VAL A 33 -32.92 -8.29 -20.03
C VAL A 33 -32.34 -6.91 -19.71
N SER A 34 -33.15 -5.96 -19.24
CA SER A 34 -32.68 -4.62 -18.85
C SER A 34 -31.79 -4.64 -17.61
N LEU A 35 -32.11 -5.45 -16.60
CA LEU A 35 -31.22 -5.66 -15.45
C LEU A 35 -29.89 -6.29 -15.88
N PHE A 36 -29.91 -7.27 -16.78
CA PHE A 36 -28.70 -7.90 -17.29
C PHE A 36 -27.80 -6.90 -18.03
N THR A 37 -28.34 -6.04 -18.89
CA THR A 37 -27.54 -5.02 -19.59
C THR A 37 -26.97 -3.97 -18.64
N ILE A 38 -27.71 -3.56 -17.61
CA ILE A 38 -27.21 -2.67 -16.55
C ILE A 38 -26.06 -3.34 -15.79
N ILE A 39 -26.21 -4.61 -15.39
CA ILE A 39 -25.15 -5.35 -14.71
C ILE A 39 -23.92 -5.50 -15.60
N CYS A 40 -24.09 -5.86 -16.88
CA CYS A 40 -22.99 -5.98 -17.83
C CYS A 40 -22.26 -4.65 -18.06
N SER A 41 -22.99 -3.54 -18.20
CA SER A 41 -22.39 -2.21 -18.38
C SER A 41 -21.64 -1.74 -17.13
N LEU A 42 -22.18 -1.97 -15.93
CA LEU A 42 -21.49 -1.73 -14.66
C LEU A 42 -20.23 -2.58 -14.53
N MET A 43 -20.31 -3.87 -14.88
CA MET A 43 -19.17 -4.77 -14.85
C MET A 43 -18.07 -4.31 -15.82
N LEU A 44 -18.42 -3.94 -17.05
CA LEU A 44 -17.48 -3.42 -18.04
C LEU A 44 -16.86 -2.08 -17.60
N TYR A 45 -17.63 -1.20 -16.97
CA TYR A 45 -17.12 0.05 -16.39
C TYR A 45 -16.15 -0.19 -15.23
N ILE A 46 -16.45 -1.15 -14.35
CA ILE A 46 -15.54 -1.53 -13.26
C ILE A 46 -14.25 -2.12 -13.84
N LEU A 47 -14.34 -3.00 -14.84
CA LEU A 47 -13.18 -3.60 -15.50
C LEU A 47 -12.33 -2.55 -16.23
N SER A 48 -12.95 -1.58 -16.91
CA SER A 48 -12.22 -0.50 -17.57
C SER A 48 -11.53 0.41 -16.56
N LYS A 49 -12.21 0.78 -15.47
CA LYS A 49 -11.64 1.58 -14.39
C LYS A 49 -10.46 0.86 -13.71
N GLN A 50 -10.61 -0.42 -13.37
CA GLN A 50 -9.53 -1.22 -12.78
C GLN A 50 -8.31 -1.33 -13.71
N ARG A 51 -8.53 -1.41 -15.03
CA ARG A 51 -7.46 -1.43 -16.04
C ARG A 51 -6.73 -0.09 -16.14
N HIS A 52 -7.44 1.03 -16.01
CA HIS A 52 -6.82 2.35 -15.99
C HIS A 52 -6.06 2.60 -14.67
N ASP A 53 -6.64 2.25 -13.53
CA ASP A 53 -6.00 2.39 -12.21
C ASP A 53 -4.70 1.56 -12.13
N SER A 54 -4.69 0.35 -12.69
CA SER A 54 -3.46 -0.46 -12.76
C SER A 54 -2.42 0.16 -13.70
N SER A 55 -2.83 0.75 -14.83
CA SER A 55 -1.92 1.45 -15.73
C SER A 55 -1.27 2.68 -15.08
N PHE A 56 -2.04 3.53 -14.39
CA PHE A 56 -1.47 4.72 -13.73
C PHE A 56 -0.61 4.36 -12.53
N LEU A 57 -0.95 3.29 -11.81
CA LEU A 57 -0.13 2.77 -10.73
C LEU A 57 1.24 2.29 -11.24
N LEU A 58 1.27 1.61 -12.39
CA LEU A 58 2.53 1.18 -13.04
C LEU A 58 3.34 2.39 -13.55
N MET A 59 2.69 3.37 -14.17
CA MET A 59 3.37 4.60 -14.60
C MET A 59 4.00 5.36 -13.42
N LEU A 60 3.31 5.38 -12.28
CA LEU A 60 3.84 6.00 -11.06
C LEU A 60 5.03 5.20 -10.50
N ASP A 61 4.98 3.86 -10.52
CA ASP A 61 6.09 3.01 -10.09
C ASP A 61 7.33 3.22 -10.97
N GLU A 62 7.16 3.24 -12.29
CA GLU A 62 8.25 3.53 -13.25
C GLU A 62 8.86 4.92 -13.02
N ALA A 63 8.03 5.94 -12.79
CA ALA A 63 8.51 7.28 -12.46
C ALA A 63 9.29 7.31 -11.13
N LEU A 64 8.86 6.53 -10.13
CA LEU A 64 9.56 6.41 -8.85
C LEU A 64 10.92 5.71 -9.00
N GLU A 65 10.98 4.62 -9.77
CA GLU A 65 12.21 3.86 -10.07
C GLU A 65 13.24 4.71 -10.81
N ASN A 66 12.79 5.55 -11.76
CA ASN A 66 13.64 6.47 -12.50
C ASN A 66 13.98 7.76 -11.74
N ASN A 67 13.46 7.92 -10.51
CA ASN A 67 13.56 9.16 -9.73
C ASN A 67 13.06 10.41 -10.49
N ASP A 68 12.05 10.23 -11.35
CA ASP A 68 11.36 11.34 -12.02
C ASP A 68 10.34 11.96 -11.06
N VAL A 69 10.85 12.85 -10.21
CA VAL A 69 10.05 13.59 -9.22
C VAL A 69 8.92 14.37 -9.87
N THR A 70 9.12 14.93 -11.07
CA THR A 70 8.13 15.77 -11.74
C THR A 70 6.93 14.94 -12.16
N SER A 71 7.17 13.82 -12.84
CA SER A 71 6.10 12.90 -13.27
C SER A 71 5.38 12.29 -12.07
N CYS A 72 6.11 11.93 -11.00
CA CYS A 72 5.51 11.46 -9.75
C CYS A 72 4.51 12.48 -9.19
N ILE A 73 4.94 13.74 -9.01
CA ILE A 73 4.10 14.79 -8.43
C ILE A 73 2.91 15.10 -9.34
N LEU A 74 3.09 15.14 -10.67
CA LEU A 74 2.00 15.38 -11.61
C LEU A 74 0.92 14.29 -11.54
N LEU A 75 1.33 13.02 -11.50
CA LEU A 75 0.41 11.89 -11.35
C LEU A 75 -0.32 11.93 -10.01
N LEU A 76 0.40 12.19 -8.91
CA LEU A 76 -0.19 12.25 -7.56
C LEU A 76 -1.11 13.46 -7.37
N LYS A 77 -0.82 14.58 -8.02
CA LYS A 77 -1.72 15.75 -8.03
C LYS A 77 -3.05 15.43 -8.70
N LYS A 78 -3.02 14.65 -9.79
CA LYS A 78 -4.22 14.25 -10.53
C LYS A 78 -4.97 13.08 -9.87
N TYR A 79 -4.22 12.13 -9.30
CA TYR A 79 -4.72 10.89 -8.74
C TYR A 79 -4.08 10.59 -7.36
N PRO A 80 -4.39 11.37 -6.32
CA PRO A 80 -3.72 11.25 -5.01
C PRO A 80 -3.98 9.91 -4.31
N TYR A 81 -5.07 9.22 -4.63
CA TYR A 81 -5.37 7.89 -4.10
C TYR A 81 -4.33 6.83 -4.47
N LEU A 82 -3.61 7.01 -5.59
CA LEU A 82 -2.58 6.06 -6.05
C LEU A 82 -1.51 5.82 -4.97
N ALA A 83 -1.17 6.83 -4.17
CA ALA A 83 -0.16 6.72 -3.11
C ALA A 83 -0.41 5.56 -2.12
N ASN A 84 -1.67 5.16 -1.95
CA ASN A 84 -2.10 4.15 -0.98
C ASN A 84 -2.42 2.78 -1.60
N ASN A 85 -2.51 2.71 -2.94
CA ASN A 85 -2.79 1.47 -3.66
C ASN A 85 -1.65 0.47 -3.44
N SER A 86 -2.01 -0.79 -3.22
CA SER A 86 -1.02 -1.85 -3.00
C SER A 86 -0.68 -2.57 -4.30
N PHE A 87 0.61 -2.73 -4.54
CA PHE A 87 1.17 -3.69 -5.49
C PHE A 87 1.04 -5.13 -4.96
N LYS A 88 1.32 -6.12 -5.82
CA LYS A 88 1.18 -7.55 -5.49
C LYS A 88 2.11 -8.03 -4.37
N ASP A 89 3.25 -7.38 -4.20
CA ASP A 89 4.26 -7.65 -3.16
C ASP A 89 3.94 -6.92 -1.83
N GLY A 90 2.82 -6.19 -1.76
CA GLY A 90 2.39 -5.43 -0.59
C GLY A 90 3.01 -4.04 -0.51
N TYR A 91 3.86 -3.66 -1.46
CA TYR A 91 4.34 -2.28 -1.55
C TYR A 91 3.19 -1.34 -1.87
N THR A 92 3.31 -0.08 -1.48
CA THR A 92 2.52 1.03 -2.02
C THR A 92 3.45 2.01 -2.70
N PRO A 93 2.98 2.92 -3.57
CA PRO A 93 3.83 3.94 -4.15
C PRO A 93 4.51 4.81 -3.08
N PHE A 94 3.87 5.02 -1.93
CA PHE A 94 4.52 5.65 -0.79
C PHE A 94 5.71 4.85 -0.24
N LEU A 95 5.54 3.54 -0.04
CA LEU A 95 6.63 2.66 0.40
C LEU A 95 7.75 2.60 -0.65
N ARG A 96 7.43 2.60 -1.95
CA ARG A 96 8.40 2.70 -3.05
C ARG A 96 9.16 4.02 -3.03
N ALA A 97 8.47 5.15 -2.84
CA ALA A 97 9.13 6.46 -2.69
C ALA A 97 10.10 6.50 -1.50
N CYS A 98 9.75 5.85 -0.38
CA CYS A 98 10.64 5.69 0.77
C CYS A 98 11.83 4.77 0.46
N LEU A 99 11.59 3.66 -0.26
CA LEU A 99 12.63 2.72 -0.70
C LEU A 99 13.62 3.37 -1.68
N PHE A 100 13.21 4.30 -2.52
CA PHE A 100 14.14 5.02 -3.41
C PHE A 100 14.73 6.28 -2.76
N GLY A 101 14.31 6.62 -1.54
CA GLY A 101 14.79 7.82 -0.84
C GLY A 101 14.34 9.13 -1.49
N ASN A 102 13.27 9.11 -2.29
CA ASN A 102 12.76 10.27 -3.04
C ASN A 102 12.06 11.26 -2.10
N THR A 103 12.84 11.99 -1.29
CA THR A 103 12.36 12.84 -0.19
C THR A 103 11.30 13.84 -0.62
N GLN A 104 11.42 14.44 -1.82
CA GLN A 104 10.45 15.40 -2.33
C GLN A 104 9.07 14.77 -2.55
N VAL A 105 9.05 13.57 -3.15
CA VAL A 105 7.82 12.82 -3.39
C VAL A 105 7.22 12.33 -2.07
N VAL A 106 8.06 11.86 -1.14
CA VAL A 106 7.63 11.45 0.21
C VAL A 106 6.95 12.61 0.94
N LYS A 107 7.55 13.80 0.97
CA LYS A 107 6.95 15.01 1.57
C LYS A 107 5.61 15.33 0.91
N TYR A 108 5.56 15.35 -0.42
CA TYR A 108 4.32 15.61 -1.15
C TYR A 108 3.21 14.61 -0.77
N MET A 109 3.52 13.32 -0.71
CA MET A 109 2.55 12.29 -0.34
C MET A 109 2.05 12.44 1.10
N LEU A 110 2.94 12.78 2.04
CA LEU A 110 2.59 13.03 3.44
C LEU A 110 1.63 14.22 3.57
N ASP A 111 1.92 15.31 2.85
CA ASP A 111 1.16 16.56 2.95
C ASP A 111 -0.19 16.50 2.20
N PHE A 112 -0.24 15.80 1.06
CA PHE A 112 -1.38 15.92 0.12
C PHE A 112 -2.12 14.62 -0.19
N CYS A 113 -1.54 13.44 0.09
CA CYS A 113 -2.12 12.16 -0.34
C CYS A 113 -2.76 11.32 0.79
N LYS A 114 -2.87 11.85 2.01
CA LYS A 114 -3.47 11.17 3.18
C LYS A 114 -2.93 9.75 3.36
N VAL A 115 -1.60 9.62 3.37
CA VAL A 115 -0.93 8.32 3.45
C VAL A 115 -1.01 7.75 4.87
N ASP A 116 -1.22 6.44 4.96
CA ASP A 116 -1.03 5.70 6.21
C ASP A 116 0.43 5.26 6.37
N ILE A 117 1.17 5.97 7.23
CA ILE A 117 2.59 5.71 7.55
C ILE A 117 2.79 4.34 8.22
N ARG A 118 1.76 3.77 8.85
CA ARG A 118 1.85 2.48 9.53
C ARG A 118 1.75 1.29 8.58
N LYS A 119 1.34 1.53 7.33
CA LYS A 119 1.28 0.49 6.31
C LYS A 119 2.69 -0.03 6.02
N CYS A 120 2.80 -1.34 5.84
CA CYS A 120 4.05 -2.04 5.59
C CYS A 120 3.92 -3.02 4.42
N THR A 121 5.06 -3.47 3.90
CA THR A 121 5.12 -4.50 2.84
C THR A 121 4.66 -5.86 3.36
N SER A 122 4.55 -6.86 2.49
CA SER A 122 4.27 -8.24 2.91
C SER A 122 5.32 -8.81 3.88
N ASN A 123 6.55 -8.28 3.83
CA ASN A 123 7.64 -8.63 4.74
C ASN A 123 7.65 -7.79 6.03
N LYS A 124 6.57 -7.04 6.31
CA LYS A 124 6.45 -6.07 7.42
C LYS A 124 7.54 -4.99 7.40
N GLU A 125 8.05 -4.64 6.22
CA GLU A 125 8.99 -3.52 6.10
C GLU A 125 8.20 -2.21 6.19
N SER A 126 8.47 -1.41 7.21
CA SER A 126 7.86 -0.09 7.37
C SER A 126 8.50 0.93 6.43
N ALA A 127 7.82 2.07 6.21
CA ALA A 127 8.39 3.19 5.47
C ALA A 127 9.77 3.62 6.02
N PHE A 128 9.89 3.67 7.35
CA PHE A 128 11.15 4.02 8.01
C PHE A 128 12.24 2.98 7.77
N TYR A 129 11.90 1.69 7.86
CA TYR A 129 12.83 0.59 7.57
C TYR A 129 13.35 0.66 6.13
N LEU A 130 12.47 0.89 5.14
CA LEU A 130 12.85 0.99 3.73
C LEU A 130 13.77 2.19 3.46
N ALA A 131 13.50 3.35 4.06
CA ALA A 131 14.37 4.51 3.93
C ALA A 131 15.75 4.29 4.57
N VAL A 132 15.81 3.57 5.70
CA VAL A 132 17.08 3.14 6.32
C VAL A 132 17.82 2.15 5.41
N TYR A 133 17.12 1.17 4.84
CA TYR A 133 17.69 0.20 3.91
C TYR A 133 18.33 0.87 2.70
N GLU A 134 17.66 1.85 2.08
CA GLU A 134 18.23 2.57 0.95
C GLU A 134 19.44 3.40 1.34
N ARG A 135 19.38 4.11 2.47
CA ARG A 135 20.52 4.87 2.97
C ARG A 135 21.76 4.00 3.15
N ILE A 136 21.55 2.73 3.51
CA ILE A 136 22.60 1.74 3.72
C ILE A 136 23.15 1.19 2.40
N LYS A 137 22.26 0.88 1.45
CA LYS A 137 22.57 0.31 0.14
C LYS A 137 23.32 1.31 -0.74
N ASN A 138 22.88 2.56 -0.75
CA ASN A 138 23.45 3.61 -1.58
C ASN A 138 24.56 4.39 -0.86
N LYS A 139 25.79 3.86 -0.93
CA LYS A 139 26.98 4.45 -0.29
C LYS A 139 27.33 5.85 -0.85
N SER A 140 26.90 6.16 -2.07
CA SER A 140 27.20 7.43 -2.75
C SER A 140 26.31 8.57 -2.26
N SER A 141 25.07 8.28 -1.88
CA SER A 141 24.17 9.28 -1.32
C SER A 141 24.49 9.51 0.15
N ARG A 142 24.71 10.78 0.55
CA ARG A 142 24.78 11.15 1.98
C ARG A 142 23.44 11.56 2.55
N ASP A 143 22.39 11.61 1.73
CA ASP A 143 21.13 12.22 2.08
C ASP A 143 20.33 11.34 3.05
N ALA A 144 20.12 11.84 4.27
CA ALA A 144 19.25 11.24 5.29
C ALA A 144 17.91 11.99 5.41
N SER A 145 17.59 12.90 4.49
CA SER A 145 16.40 13.75 4.55
C SER A 145 15.11 12.93 4.55
N CYS A 146 15.05 11.80 3.84
CA CYS A 146 13.89 10.91 3.87
C CYS A 146 13.69 10.31 5.28
N ILE A 147 14.76 9.85 5.92
CA ILE A 147 14.73 9.31 7.29
C ILE A 147 14.23 10.38 8.27
N HIS A 148 14.77 11.60 8.17
CA HIS A 148 14.33 12.71 9.03
C HIS A 148 12.87 13.10 8.78
N THR A 149 12.45 13.14 7.52
CA THR A 149 11.05 13.43 7.15
C THR A 149 10.09 12.41 7.76
N LEU A 150 10.39 11.12 7.62
CA LEU A 150 9.56 10.04 8.18
C LEU A 150 9.56 10.07 9.72
N TYR A 151 10.69 10.36 10.34
CA TYR A 151 10.76 10.54 11.80
C TYR A 151 9.85 11.68 12.28
N HIS A 152 9.90 12.85 11.62
CA HIS A 152 9.03 13.98 11.94
C HIS A 152 7.55 13.72 11.64
N ALA A 153 7.26 12.78 10.72
CA ALA A 153 5.92 12.28 10.44
C ALA A 153 5.45 11.20 11.44
N ASN A 154 6.19 10.95 12.52
CA ASN A 154 5.90 9.93 13.54
C ASN A 154 5.90 8.48 13.01
N ALA A 155 6.76 8.19 12.03
CA ALA A 155 7.00 6.80 11.62
C ALA A 155 7.63 5.99 12.77
N ASP A 156 7.22 4.72 12.90
CA ASP A 156 7.76 3.82 13.91
C ASP A 156 9.21 3.43 13.58
N ILE A 157 10.14 3.97 14.37
CA ILE A 157 11.58 3.71 14.25
C ILE A 157 12.00 2.32 14.75
N ASN A 158 11.11 1.61 15.45
CA ASN A 158 11.34 0.29 16.02
C ASN A 158 10.69 -0.84 15.21
N ALA A 159 9.89 -0.50 14.19
CA ALA A 159 9.13 -1.47 13.40
C ALA A 159 10.07 -2.51 12.77
N ALA A 160 9.93 -3.76 13.22
CA ALA A 160 10.73 -4.88 12.75
C ALA A 160 10.05 -5.63 11.60
N THR A 161 10.85 -6.19 10.70
CA THR A 161 10.38 -7.04 9.61
C THR A 161 9.83 -8.38 10.12
N VAL A 162 9.28 -9.20 9.23
CA VAL A 162 8.83 -10.57 9.53
C VAL A 162 9.95 -11.43 10.14
N HIS A 163 11.22 -11.14 9.80
CA HIS A 163 12.38 -11.83 10.35
C HIS A 163 12.85 -11.27 11.70
N GLY A 164 12.16 -10.28 12.26
CA GLY A 164 12.51 -9.66 13.54
C GLY A 164 13.64 -8.63 13.46
N TYR A 165 14.07 -8.23 12.26
CA TYR A 165 15.10 -7.20 12.10
C TYR A 165 14.49 -5.80 12.17
N SER A 166 14.90 -5.04 13.17
CA SER A 166 14.60 -3.61 13.34
C SER A 166 15.56 -2.71 12.55
N PRO A 167 15.21 -1.41 12.34
CA PRO A 167 16.07 -0.49 11.61
C PRO A 167 17.46 -0.30 12.23
N ILE A 168 17.58 -0.35 13.57
CA ILE A 168 18.89 -0.27 14.23
C ILE A 168 19.71 -1.55 14.05
N GLN A 169 19.09 -2.73 14.06
CA GLN A 169 19.79 -3.98 13.75
C GLN A 169 20.31 -3.96 12.31
N LEU A 170 19.53 -3.43 11.37
CA LEU A 170 19.96 -3.26 9.98
C LEU A 170 21.16 -2.30 9.88
N ALA A 171 21.07 -1.11 10.49
CA ALA A 171 22.18 -0.15 10.49
C ALA A 171 23.45 -0.72 11.15
N ALA A 172 23.30 -1.50 12.22
CA ALA A 172 24.41 -2.17 12.91
C ALA A 172 25.04 -3.27 12.06
N MET A 173 24.22 -4.12 11.43
CA MET A 173 24.65 -5.23 10.57
C MET A 173 25.48 -4.74 9.39
N PHE A 174 25.16 -3.58 8.82
CA PHE A 174 25.91 -2.99 7.71
C PHE A 174 26.96 -1.95 8.15
N GLY A 175 27.15 -1.76 9.46
CA GLY A 175 28.22 -0.92 9.98
C GLY A 175 28.03 0.58 9.77
N HIS A 176 26.80 1.06 9.56
CA HIS A 176 26.51 2.49 9.37
C HIS A 176 26.54 3.27 10.69
N THR A 177 27.75 3.55 11.18
CA THR A 177 28.00 4.13 12.52
C THR A 177 27.28 5.46 12.75
N SER A 178 27.22 6.33 11.73
CA SER A 178 26.55 7.64 11.83
C SER A 178 25.04 7.50 12.03
N LEU A 179 24.41 6.60 11.28
CA LEU A 179 22.98 6.31 11.41
C LEU A 179 22.67 5.64 12.76
N VAL A 180 23.51 4.70 13.19
CA VAL A 180 23.40 4.09 14.53
C VAL A 180 23.47 5.15 15.62
N ARG A 181 24.45 6.07 15.56
CA ARG A 181 24.57 7.16 16.53
C ARG A 181 23.32 8.03 16.54
N TRP A 182 22.77 8.36 15.37
CA TRP A 182 21.54 9.14 15.28
C TRP A 182 20.35 8.38 15.88
N LEU A 183 20.15 7.10 15.54
CA LEU A 183 19.07 6.27 16.10
C LEU A 183 19.14 6.17 17.63
N LEU A 184 20.35 6.03 18.19
CA LEU A 184 20.56 6.00 19.64
C LEU A 184 20.14 7.32 20.31
N THR A 185 20.26 8.47 19.62
CA THR A 185 19.74 9.75 20.16
C THR A 185 18.21 9.83 20.18
N LYS A 186 17.52 8.89 19.52
CA LYS A 186 16.05 8.85 19.39
C LYS A 186 15.38 7.82 20.29
N ASN A 187 16.08 7.32 21.32
CA ASN A 187 15.57 6.33 22.28
C ASN A 187 14.99 5.07 21.61
N VAL A 188 15.66 4.61 20.54
CA VAL A 188 15.32 3.36 19.86
C VAL A 188 15.43 2.16 20.81
N ASN A 189 14.56 1.16 20.63
CA ASN A 189 14.59 -0.05 21.43
C ASN A 189 15.86 -0.87 21.12
N MET A 190 16.73 -0.99 22.13
CA MET A 190 17.97 -1.75 22.08
C MET A 190 17.81 -3.20 22.54
N ASN A 191 16.69 -3.53 23.20
CA ASN A 191 16.38 -4.86 23.68
C ASN A 191 15.75 -5.72 22.57
N VAL A 192 16.54 -5.98 21.54
CA VAL A 192 16.16 -6.78 20.36
C VAL A 192 17.15 -7.93 20.17
N PHE A 193 16.68 -9.05 19.63
CA PHE A 193 17.51 -10.25 19.39
C PHE A 193 17.62 -10.57 17.89
N PRO A 194 18.82 -10.90 17.37
CA PRO A 194 20.12 -10.76 18.02
C PRO A 194 20.45 -9.28 18.30
N SER A 195 21.19 -9.01 19.37
CA SER A 195 21.47 -7.61 19.76
C SER A 195 22.22 -6.85 18.65
N PRO A 196 21.96 -5.54 18.47
CA PRO A 196 22.66 -4.75 17.45
C PRO A 196 24.18 -4.81 17.61
N TYR A 197 24.67 -4.86 18.85
CA TYR A 197 26.11 -5.02 19.15
C TYR A 197 26.68 -6.33 18.60
N ILE A 198 25.98 -7.46 18.83
CA ILE A 198 26.42 -8.77 18.32
C ILE A 198 26.44 -8.77 16.80
N LEU A 199 25.42 -8.21 16.14
CA LEU A 199 25.36 -8.08 14.69
C LEU A 199 26.52 -7.25 14.12
N ALA A 200 26.78 -6.06 14.67
CA ALA A 200 27.89 -5.24 14.22
C ALA A 200 29.24 -5.95 14.41
N LYS A 201 29.42 -6.63 15.55
CA LYS A 201 30.66 -7.36 15.86
C LYS A 201 30.85 -8.56 14.93
N SER A 202 29.81 -9.36 14.68
CA SER A 202 29.89 -10.54 13.81
C SER A 202 30.19 -10.17 12.35
N GLN A 203 29.79 -8.98 11.92
CA GLN A 203 30.06 -8.43 10.58
C GLN A 203 31.39 -7.66 10.50
N GLY A 204 32.18 -7.62 11.59
CA GLY A 204 33.50 -6.96 11.62
C GLY A 204 33.44 -5.41 11.72
N HIS A 205 32.28 -4.84 12.02
CA HIS A 205 32.10 -3.39 12.13
C HIS A 205 32.48 -2.89 13.53
N HIS A 206 33.78 -2.84 13.81
CA HIS A 206 34.34 -2.53 15.12
C HIS A 206 33.89 -1.18 15.69
N ASP A 207 33.92 -0.10 14.90
CA ASP A 207 33.51 1.24 15.35
C ASP A 207 32.03 1.28 15.75
N THR A 208 31.17 0.68 14.93
CA THR A 208 29.73 0.57 15.19
C THR A 208 29.45 -0.28 16.43
N ALA A 209 30.15 -1.41 16.58
CA ALA A 209 30.06 -2.26 17.76
C ALA A 209 30.50 -1.50 19.03
N MET A 210 31.55 -0.69 18.96
CA MET A 210 32.01 0.11 20.10
C MET A 210 30.98 1.15 20.52
N VAL A 211 30.36 1.85 19.56
CA VAL A 211 29.27 2.81 19.83
C VAL A 211 28.09 2.12 20.50
N LEU A 212 27.67 0.96 19.99
CA LEU A 212 26.54 0.19 20.53
C LEU A 212 26.82 -0.37 21.93
N LYS A 213 28.04 -0.85 22.17
CA LYS A 213 28.48 -1.33 23.49
C LYS A 213 28.40 -0.22 24.53
N ASN A 214 28.93 0.96 24.20
CA ASN A 214 28.94 2.11 25.10
C ASN A 214 27.52 2.63 25.39
N ALA A 215 26.63 2.58 24.40
CA ALA A 215 25.24 2.96 24.60
C ALA A 215 24.48 1.97 25.51
N ASN A 216 24.75 0.66 25.39
CA ASN A 216 24.11 -0.35 26.22
C ASN A 216 24.54 -0.26 27.69
N LEU A 217 25.80 0.10 27.97
CA LEU A 217 26.31 0.30 29.33
C LEU A 217 25.60 1.47 30.04
N LYS A 218 25.34 2.57 29.31
CA LYS A 218 24.61 3.73 29.85
C LYS A 218 23.13 3.48 30.14
N ALA A 219 22.54 2.41 29.59
CA ALA A 219 21.14 2.06 29.82
C ALA A 219 20.94 1.20 31.09
N ILE A 220 22.03 0.73 31.71
CA ILE A 220 22.03 -0.17 32.88
C ILE A 220 22.40 0.59 34.18
N GLU A 221 22.97 1.79 34.06
CA GLU A 221 23.22 2.74 35.17
C GLU A 221 21.99 3.62 35.45
#